data_AF-A0A8I0KXK4-F1
#
_entry.id   AF-A0A8I0KXK4-F1
#
_cell.length_a   1.000
_cell.length_b   1.000
_cell.length_c   1.000
_cell.angle_alpha   90.00
_cell.angle_beta   90.00
_cell.angle_gamma   90.00
#
_symmetry.space_group_name_H-M   'P 1'
#
loop_
_entity.id
_entity.type
_entity.pdbx_description
1 polymer ?
#
loop_
_entity_poly.entity_id
_entity_poly.type
_entity_poly.pdbx_seq_one_letter_code
_entity_poly.pdbx_strand_id
1 'polypeptide(L)'
;MRQNYLTRRPGSSSVYYKRRYPLHLVETIGQKIFNKSTGKKTEAEAKTVLGLMEAQYRMVVAEAEQRLAAPVRLAPIMAKTIVSNRPTPMFPSAPSLPRLTDDQARCFARQYFDEQLWELDRDISDHASDREWEDELDWQIDVLGDPEHEETLRWTQYAAARILIRHGIAAEPWSGAGLLLSNLIRRAMLQLAVIRKARVAGDYSDEITDSRFRHSPPAPIEQVAAAAPTSSYPSVTFAELIAAYEHENEGETAKYTEKTKAKRKGTLNTLQRFFGADHQISEINRAACRRFRDTIAALPPNFTKSAPLDTPLPDLVRAVDDAGPTLKYATQGTYLDALSRLMRCAAAEELIRINPLAEPLRPRGEPVPAEDARDPYSLAQLKVIFSAPIYTGCVDDERKFSKPRPGNIIRRSRFWLPLIALFTGLRMGEILQLTRWHVQTGDDGLPCLLIGDDIRVKTKAAYRVVPLHETILKCGFMRYVESKSDELFEDVPEGSDGYKSSVFSKRYATFAASLKMDDPKLDTCFHSFRHNFRDALRIPDMDKALAKELFGHSRGGDVFDAYGSGARAEVLRPVIDRVTYDIDLSHLYAD
;
A
#
# COMPACT_ATOMS: atom_id res chain seq x y z
N MET A 1 27.35 0.97 22.24
CA MET A 1 28.81 0.67 22.15
C MET A 1 29.60 1.96 22.30
N ARG A 2 30.57 2.05 23.23
CA ARG A 2 31.47 3.21 23.36
C ARG A 2 32.34 3.29 22.09
N GLN A 3 32.07 4.23 21.19
CA GLN A 3 32.97 4.48 20.04
C GLN A 3 34.29 5.05 20.58
N ASN A 4 35.30 4.19 20.71
CA ASN A 4 36.61 4.57 21.23
C ASN A 4 37.43 5.17 20.08
N TYR A 5 37.41 6.50 19.93
CA TYR A 5 38.14 7.23 18.88
C TYR A 5 39.67 7.29 19.10
N LEU A 6 40.19 6.54 20.07
CA LEU A 6 41.60 6.51 20.42
C LEU A 6 42.32 5.38 19.68
N THR A 7 43.43 5.70 19.03
CA THR A 7 44.24 4.75 18.26
C THR A 7 45.72 4.94 18.55
N ARG A 8 46.50 3.86 18.52
CA ARG A 8 47.96 3.93 18.68
C ARG A 8 48.65 3.51 17.39
N ARG A 9 49.58 4.32 16.90
CA ARG A 9 50.41 3.96 15.74
C ARG A 9 51.65 3.18 16.23
N PRO A 10 52.06 2.09 15.55
CA PRO A 10 53.30 1.40 15.86
C PRO A 10 54.49 2.37 15.79
N GLY A 11 55.32 2.41 16.84
CA GLY A 11 56.47 3.31 16.94
C GLY A 11 56.19 4.73 17.46
N SER A 12 54.93 5.11 17.71
CA SER A 12 54.62 6.42 18.31
C SER A 12 54.53 6.37 19.84
N SER A 13 55.11 7.37 20.50
CA SER A 13 55.08 7.55 21.96
C SER A 13 53.76 8.13 22.47
N SER A 14 52.82 8.48 21.59
CA SER A 14 51.53 9.12 21.94
C SER A 14 50.32 8.39 21.37
N VAL A 15 49.19 8.46 22.08
CA VAL A 15 47.87 8.01 21.61
C VAL A 15 47.23 9.10 20.75
N TYR A 16 46.57 8.72 19.66
CA TYR A 16 45.92 9.64 18.72
C TYR A 16 44.41 9.55 18.81
N TYR A 17 43.74 10.70 18.73
CA TYR A 17 42.31 10.81 18.49
C TYR A 17 42.05 10.82 16.98
N LYS A 18 41.28 9.86 16.48
CA LYS A 18 41.01 9.66 15.05
C LYS A 18 39.51 9.55 14.79
N ARG A 19 38.94 10.49 14.03
CA ARG A 19 37.51 10.55 13.68
C ARG A 19 37.29 11.02 12.25
N ARG A 20 36.28 10.50 11.56
CA ARG A 20 35.94 10.94 10.19
C ARG A 20 35.17 12.26 10.22
N TYR A 21 35.40 13.09 9.21
CA TYR A 21 34.54 14.26 8.98
C TYR A 21 33.27 13.85 8.21
N PRO A 22 32.15 14.58 8.39
CA PRO A 22 30.96 14.42 7.56
C PRO A 22 31.30 14.54 6.08
N LEU A 23 30.71 13.68 5.23
CA LEU A 23 31.07 13.55 3.81
C LEU A 23 30.96 14.88 3.05
N HIS A 24 29.93 15.68 3.33
CA HIS A 24 29.69 16.97 2.67
C HIS A 24 30.73 18.05 3.05
N LEU A 25 31.49 17.87 4.14
CA LEU A 25 32.55 18.80 4.57
C LEU A 25 33.95 18.36 4.12
N VAL A 26 34.10 17.15 3.58
CA VAL A 26 35.41 16.59 3.20
C VAL A 26 36.10 17.46 2.14
N GLU A 27 35.34 18.00 1.19
CA GLU A 27 35.86 18.84 0.11
C GLU A 27 36.30 20.22 0.64
N THR A 28 35.52 20.83 1.54
CA THR A 28 35.84 22.11 2.20
C THR A 28 37.02 22.00 3.18
N ILE A 29 37.13 20.88 3.90
CA ILE A 29 38.20 20.61 4.88
C ILE A 29 39.48 20.11 4.18
N GLY A 30 39.36 19.53 2.99
CA GLY A 30 40.48 18.97 2.22
C GLY A 30 41.07 17.67 2.79
N GLN A 31 40.44 17.09 3.81
CA GLN A 31 40.88 15.84 4.46
C GLN A 31 39.67 15.01 4.92
N LYS A 32 39.78 13.68 4.86
CA LYS A 32 38.69 12.75 5.23
C LYS A 32 38.61 12.42 6.72
N ILE A 33 39.70 12.63 7.46
CA ILE A 33 39.86 12.15 8.84
C ILE A 33 40.56 13.21 9.67
N PHE A 34 39.94 13.61 10.78
CA PHE A 34 40.60 14.32 11.86
C PHE A 34 41.49 13.36 12.63
N ASN A 35 42.79 13.59 12.63
CA ASN A 35 43.76 12.74 13.32
C ASN A 35 44.77 13.60 14.09
N LYS A 36 44.60 13.72 15.40
CA LYS A 36 45.46 14.51 16.28
C LYS A 36 46.07 13.69 17.40
N SER A 37 47.32 13.98 17.74
CA SER A 37 48.00 13.41 18.91
C SER A 37 47.36 13.99 20.19
N THR A 38 47.05 13.13 21.15
CA THR A 38 46.56 13.56 22.48
C THR A 38 47.69 14.06 23.39
N GLY A 39 48.95 13.80 23.00
CA GLY A 39 50.15 14.08 23.80
C GLY A 39 50.33 13.14 25.00
N LYS A 40 49.48 12.12 25.14
CA LYS A 40 49.49 11.17 26.26
C LYS A 40 50.02 9.82 25.84
N LYS A 41 50.80 9.19 26.72
CA LYS A 41 51.50 7.93 26.42
C LYS A 41 50.58 6.71 26.57
N THR A 42 49.55 6.82 27.42
CA THR A 42 48.60 5.75 27.71
C THR A 42 47.17 6.13 27.29
N GLU A 43 46.35 5.12 27.01
CA GLU A 43 44.94 5.34 26.63
C GLU A 43 44.12 5.91 27.79
N ALA A 44 44.45 5.55 29.04
CA ALA A 44 43.78 6.07 30.24
C ALA A 44 44.00 7.58 30.39
N GLU A 45 45.24 8.05 30.21
CA GLU A 45 45.55 9.48 30.20
C GLU A 45 44.95 10.19 28.98
N ALA A 46 44.91 9.54 27.81
CA ALA A 46 44.29 10.11 26.61
C ALA A 46 42.77 10.33 26.79
N LYS A 47 42.10 9.48 27.59
CA LYS A 47 40.68 9.64 27.92
C LYS A 47 40.39 10.92 28.70
N THR A 48 41.32 11.41 29.52
CA THR A 48 41.11 12.64 30.31
C THR A 48 41.11 13.90 29.44
N VAL A 49 41.63 13.83 28.21
CA VAL A 49 41.67 14.96 27.26
C VAL A 49 40.73 14.76 26.06
N LEU A 50 39.85 13.75 26.09
CA LEU A 50 38.88 13.49 25.02
C LEU A 50 37.94 14.66 24.79
N GLY A 51 37.46 15.30 25.85
CA GLY A 51 36.58 16.48 25.73
C GLY A 51 37.26 17.63 24.99
N LEU A 52 38.57 17.83 25.20
CA LEU A 52 39.35 18.83 24.47
C LEU A 52 39.53 18.44 23.00
N MET A 53 39.82 17.18 22.70
CA MET A 53 39.96 16.70 21.32
C MET A 53 38.63 16.79 20.55
N GLU A 54 37.52 16.50 21.23
CA GLU A 54 36.16 16.62 20.71
C GLU A 54 35.80 18.08 20.42
N ALA A 55 36.14 19.00 21.32
CA ALA A 55 35.96 20.43 21.10
C ALA A 55 36.76 20.92 19.88
N GLN A 56 38.02 20.48 19.73
CA GLN A 56 38.83 20.82 18.56
C GLN A 56 38.26 20.25 17.26
N TYR A 57 37.75 19.01 17.26
CA TYR A 57 37.05 18.43 16.12
C TYR A 57 35.83 19.25 15.73
N ARG A 58 34.99 19.61 16.72
CA ARG A 58 33.78 20.42 16.50
C ARG A 58 34.10 21.83 16.00
N MET A 59 35.19 22.43 16.45
CA MET A 59 35.62 23.73 15.94
C MET A 59 35.99 23.67 14.46
N VAL A 60 36.73 22.65 14.02
CA VAL A 60 37.09 22.50 12.60
C VAL A 60 35.85 22.24 11.73
N VAL A 61 34.90 21.45 12.24
CA VAL A 61 33.61 21.20 11.60
C VAL A 61 32.79 22.50 11.49
N ALA A 62 32.64 23.25 12.59
CA ALA A 62 31.90 24.50 12.62
C ALA A 62 32.54 25.59 11.73
N GLU A 63 33.88 25.66 11.66
CA GLU A 63 34.58 26.59 10.77
C GLU A 63 34.40 26.20 9.29
N ALA A 64 34.41 24.90 8.98
CA ALA A 64 34.12 24.41 7.64
C ALA A 64 32.66 24.66 7.23
N GLU A 65 31.72 24.44 8.15
CA GLU A 65 30.30 24.77 7.96
C GLU A 65 30.09 26.28 7.76
N GLN A 66 30.82 27.13 8.49
CA GLN A 66 30.79 28.58 8.29
C GLN A 66 31.42 29.01 6.95
N ARG A 67 32.48 28.36 6.50
CA ARG A 67 33.08 28.61 5.17
C ARG A 67 32.15 28.15 4.04
N LEU A 68 31.43 27.05 4.24
CA LEU A 68 30.39 26.58 3.32
C LEU A 68 29.19 27.54 3.31
N ALA A 69 28.87 28.15 4.45
CA ALA A 69 27.77 29.11 4.63
C ALA A 69 28.13 30.58 4.31
N ALA A 70 29.39 30.89 3.97
CA ALA A 70 29.79 32.25 3.60
C ALA A 70 29.15 32.63 2.25
N PRO A 71 28.53 33.82 2.13
CA PRO A 71 27.78 34.18 0.94
C PRO A 71 28.72 34.34 -0.26
N VAL A 72 28.61 33.42 -1.22
CA VAL A 72 29.20 33.55 -2.54
C VAL A 72 28.61 34.80 -3.18
N ARG A 73 29.47 35.77 -3.52
CA ARG A 73 29.11 36.88 -4.42
C ARG A 73 28.55 36.28 -5.70
N LEU A 74 27.28 36.59 -6.00
CA LEU A 74 26.62 36.26 -7.25
C LEU A 74 27.40 36.89 -8.42
N ALA A 75 28.25 36.09 -9.06
CA ALA A 75 28.67 36.29 -10.43
C ALA A 75 27.63 35.63 -11.36
N PRO A 76 27.38 36.20 -12.55
CA PRO A 76 26.28 35.76 -13.41
C PRO A 76 26.60 34.37 -13.97
N ILE A 77 25.88 33.34 -13.51
CA ILE A 77 25.96 32.02 -14.13
C ILE A 77 25.10 32.04 -15.39
N MET A 78 25.80 31.93 -16.52
CA MET A 78 25.23 31.70 -17.83
C MET A 78 24.41 30.41 -17.87
N ALA A 79 23.29 30.49 -18.58
CA ALA A 79 22.49 29.36 -19.01
C ALA A 79 23.34 28.33 -19.80
N LYS A 80 23.27 27.06 -19.36
CA LYS A 80 23.46 25.77 -20.04
C LYS A 80 23.86 24.74 -18.96
N THR A 81 23.18 23.65 -18.63
CA THR A 81 22.12 22.87 -19.29
C THR A 81 21.42 22.04 -18.20
N ILE A 82 20.18 22.38 -17.86
CA ILE A 82 19.13 21.40 -17.52
C ILE A 82 17.96 21.78 -18.41
N VAL A 83 18.01 21.27 -19.64
CA VAL A 83 16.90 21.29 -20.59
C VAL A 83 16.52 19.84 -20.82
N SER A 84 15.58 19.37 -20.00
CA SER A 84 14.46 18.54 -20.43
C SER A 84 13.47 18.47 -19.27
N ASN A 85 12.20 18.73 -19.57
CA ASN A 85 11.03 18.76 -18.67
C ASN A 85 10.87 19.97 -17.75
N ARG A 86 10.83 21.18 -18.34
CA ARG A 86 9.86 22.19 -17.86
C ARG A 86 8.66 22.22 -18.80
N PRO A 87 7.42 22.14 -18.31
CA PRO A 87 6.28 22.62 -19.08
C PRO A 87 6.42 24.14 -19.29
N THR A 88 6.10 24.57 -20.51
CA THR A 88 6.05 25.97 -20.96
C THR A 88 5.18 26.82 -20.02
N PRO A 89 5.53 28.08 -19.73
CA PRO A 89 4.65 28.96 -18.95
C PRO A 89 3.38 29.27 -19.75
N MET A 90 2.22 28.82 -19.28
CA MET A 90 0.93 29.40 -19.66
C MET A 90 0.74 30.69 -18.83
N PHE A 91 0.87 31.85 -19.48
CA PHE A 91 0.72 33.21 -18.91
C PHE A 91 -0.70 33.52 -18.37
N PRO A 92 -0.98 34.67 -17.69
CA PRO A 92 -0.11 35.75 -17.18
C PRO A 92 -0.18 35.91 -15.65
N SER A 93 0.71 36.75 -15.09
CA SER A 93 0.75 37.15 -13.68
C SER A 93 -0.64 37.51 -13.11
N ALA A 94 -1.15 36.68 -12.20
CA ALA A 94 -2.35 36.98 -11.42
C ALA A 94 -2.07 38.16 -10.47
N PRO A 95 -2.84 39.26 -10.51
CA PRO A 95 -2.73 40.32 -9.52
C PRO A 95 -3.52 39.96 -8.25
N SER A 96 -2.93 40.27 -7.09
CA SER A 96 -3.56 40.53 -5.77
C SER A 96 -3.94 39.38 -4.82
N LEU A 97 -3.17 38.29 -4.76
CA LEU A 97 -3.17 37.46 -3.54
C LEU A 97 -2.15 38.03 -2.52
N PRO A 98 -2.48 38.07 -1.21
CA PRO A 98 -1.55 38.57 -0.21
C PRO A 98 -0.31 37.67 -0.18
N ARG A 99 0.86 38.29 -0.37
CA ARG A 99 2.14 37.58 -0.30
C ARG A 99 2.44 37.20 1.15
N LEU A 100 2.98 36.00 1.36
CA LEU A 100 3.45 35.59 2.68
C LEU A 100 4.55 36.57 3.15
N THR A 101 4.29 37.25 4.26
CA THR A 101 5.32 38.05 4.94
C THR A 101 6.14 37.19 5.90
N ASP A 102 7.35 37.63 6.22
CA ASP A 102 8.21 36.95 7.21
C ASP A 102 7.53 36.80 8.57
N ASP A 103 6.75 37.80 9.00
CA ASP A 103 6.04 37.77 10.28
C ASP A 103 4.87 36.80 10.28
N GLN A 104 4.14 36.68 9.16
CA GLN A 104 3.13 35.64 8.97
C GLN A 104 3.77 34.25 8.97
N ALA A 105 4.92 34.06 8.31
CA ALA A 105 5.65 32.78 8.32
C ALA A 105 6.05 32.36 9.74
N ARG A 106 6.55 33.31 10.55
CA ARG A 106 6.86 33.08 11.97
C ARG A 106 5.62 32.77 12.80
N CYS A 107 4.53 33.51 12.60
CA CYS A 107 3.28 33.30 13.32
C CYS A 107 2.70 31.90 13.03
N PHE A 108 2.66 31.47 11.76
CA PHE A 108 2.10 30.16 11.43
C PHE A 108 2.96 29.00 11.90
N ALA A 109 4.28 29.11 11.79
CA ALA A 109 5.17 28.06 12.31
C ALA A 109 5.01 27.89 13.83
N ARG A 110 4.74 28.99 14.54
CA ARG A 110 4.44 28.95 15.98
C ARG A 110 3.08 28.28 16.26
N GLN A 111 2.03 28.67 15.55
CA GLN A 111 0.71 28.04 15.67
C GLN A 111 0.79 26.52 15.40
N TYR A 112 1.53 26.13 14.36
CA TYR A 112 1.81 24.73 14.06
C TYR A 112 2.50 24.02 15.22
N PHE A 113 3.56 24.62 15.79
CA PHE A 113 4.27 24.04 16.94
C PHE A 113 3.33 23.84 18.14
N ASP A 114 2.53 24.85 18.50
CA ASP A 114 1.63 24.79 19.64
C ASP A 114 0.50 23.76 19.44
N GLU A 115 -0.09 23.70 18.23
CA GLU A 115 -1.11 22.69 17.86
C GLU A 115 -0.56 21.26 18.00
N GLN A 116 0.66 21.02 17.50
CA GLN A 116 1.27 19.70 17.52
C GLN A 116 1.78 19.30 18.91
N LEU A 117 2.24 20.26 19.71
CA LEU A 117 2.60 20.02 21.12
C LEU A 117 1.36 19.59 21.93
N TRP A 118 0.22 20.24 21.70
CA TRP A 118 -1.05 19.84 22.33
C TRP A 118 -1.55 18.46 21.87
N GLU A 119 -1.35 18.10 20.59
CA GLU A 119 -1.64 16.74 20.11
C GLU A 119 -0.73 15.69 20.78
N LEU A 120 0.55 16.02 20.99
CA LEU A 120 1.49 15.16 21.72
C LEU A 120 1.04 14.89 23.17
N ASP A 121 0.40 15.85 23.83
CA ASP A 121 -0.17 15.70 25.18
C ASP A 121 -1.41 14.79 25.22
N ARG A 122 -2.10 14.64 24.08
CA ARG A 122 -3.30 13.79 23.95
C ARG A 122 -3.01 12.36 23.54
N ASP A 123 -1.88 12.13 22.90
CA ASP A 123 -1.46 10.83 22.37
C ASP A 123 -0.85 9.97 23.50
N ILE A 124 -1.70 9.51 24.43
CA ILE A 124 -1.38 8.48 25.42
C ILE A 124 -1.80 7.14 24.81
N SER A 125 -0.99 6.59 23.88
CA SER A 125 -1.26 5.27 23.29
C SER A 125 -0.31 4.21 23.87
N ASP A 126 -0.90 3.11 24.35
CA ASP A 126 -0.29 2.03 25.13
C ASP A 126 0.56 1.02 24.32
N HIS A 127 0.91 1.29 23.05
CA HIS A 127 1.21 0.22 22.09
C HIS A 127 2.47 0.39 21.22
N ALA A 128 3.65 0.55 21.82
CA ALA A 128 4.85 -0.15 21.32
C ALA A 128 5.89 -0.28 22.45
N SER A 129 6.82 -1.22 22.34
CA SER A 129 7.91 -1.33 23.32
C SER A 129 8.79 -0.07 23.25
N ASP A 130 9.21 0.47 24.40
CA ASP A 130 9.95 1.76 24.50
C ASP A 130 11.15 1.88 23.56
N ARG A 131 11.77 0.75 23.18
CA ARG A 131 12.96 0.69 22.33
C ARG A 131 12.71 0.96 20.84
N GLU A 132 11.57 0.56 20.29
CA GLU A 132 11.25 0.75 18.88
C GLU A 132 10.91 2.23 18.58
N TRP A 133 10.36 2.94 19.58
CA TRP A 133 10.10 4.38 19.50
C TRP A 133 11.38 5.21 19.55
N GLU A 134 12.36 4.82 20.37
CA GLU A 134 13.62 5.55 20.47
C GLU A 134 14.40 5.56 19.15
N ASP A 135 14.48 4.41 18.46
CA ASP A 135 15.17 4.29 17.17
C ASP A 135 14.47 5.11 16.07
N GLU A 136 13.14 5.10 16.04
CA GLU A 136 12.34 5.90 15.08
C GLU A 136 12.50 7.41 15.34
N LEU A 137 12.48 7.83 16.62
CA LEU A 137 12.66 9.24 16.98
C LEU A 137 14.09 9.72 16.70
N ASP A 138 15.10 8.86 16.90
CA ASP A 138 16.48 9.17 16.53
C ASP A 138 16.65 9.35 15.04
N TRP A 139 16.07 8.44 14.24
CA TRP A 139 16.04 8.59 12.80
C TRP A 139 15.32 9.87 12.36
N GLN A 140 14.17 10.18 12.97
CA GLN A 140 13.41 11.39 12.66
C GLN A 140 14.19 12.67 12.99
N ILE A 141 14.89 12.70 14.12
CA ILE A 141 15.77 13.80 14.53
C ILE A 141 16.93 13.96 13.55
N ASP A 142 17.57 12.86 13.14
CA ASP A 142 18.67 12.87 12.16
C ASP A 142 18.21 13.40 10.80
N VAL A 143 17.07 12.91 10.31
CA VAL A 143 16.46 13.36 9.05
C VAL A 143 16.16 14.86 9.12
N LEU A 144 15.38 15.30 10.13
CA LEU A 144 14.99 16.70 10.28
C LEU A 144 16.17 17.63 10.58
N GLY A 145 17.26 17.10 11.14
CA GLY A 145 18.52 17.79 11.36
C GLY A 145 19.19 18.24 10.07
N ASP A 146 19.02 17.47 8.99
CA ASP A 146 19.51 17.78 7.65
C ASP A 146 18.41 18.49 6.81
N PRO A 147 18.53 19.81 6.57
CA PRO A 147 17.54 20.57 5.82
C PRO A 147 17.48 20.21 4.33
N GLU A 148 18.50 19.55 3.78
CA GLU A 148 18.56 19.14 2.36
C GLU A 148 18.16 17.67 2.15
N HIS A 149 17.93 16.93 3.23
CA HIS A 149 17.46 15.54 3.15
C HIS A 149 16.10 15.46 2.43
N GLU A 150 15.96 14.51 1.51
CA GLU A 150 14.78 14.37 0.64
C GLU A 150 13.47 14.28 1.45
N GLU A 151 13.45 13.46 2.51
CA GLU A 151 12.31 13.34 3.41
C GLU A 151 12.03 14.64 4.20
N THR A 152 13.07 15.37 4.62
CA THR A 152 12.90 16.66 5.31
C THR A 152 12.26 17.69 4.40
N LEU A 153 12.73 17.79 3.15
CA LEU A 153 12.13 18.66 2.15
C LEU A 153 10.67 18.27 1.90
N ARG A 154 10.39 16.98 1.75
CA ARG A 154 9.04 16.47 1.53
C ARG A 154 8.08 16.79 2.68
N TRP A 155 8.45 16.48 3.92
CA TRP A 155 7.58 16.68 5.09
C TRP A 155 7.32 18.16 5.34
N THR A 156 8.36 18.98 5.25
CA THR A 156 8.29 20.41 5.58
C THR A 156 7.57 21.21 4.50
N GLN A 157 7.78 20.90 3.23
CA GLN A 157 7.04 21.51 2.12
C GLN A 157 5.57 21.11 2.15
N TYR A 158 5.26 19.86 2.49
CA TYR A 158 3.88 19.40 2.64
C TYR A 158 3.15 20.14 3.78
N ALA A 159 3.78 20.25 4.95
CA ALA A 159 3.23 20.98 6.09
C ALA A 159 3.11 22.49 5.80
N ALA A 160 4.11 23.10 5.16
CA ALA A 160 4.07 24.51 4.74
C ALA A 160 2.93 24.78 3.76
N ALA A 161 2.78 23.93 2.74
CA ALA A 161 1.69 24.03 1.78
C ALA A 161 0.32 23.94 2.47
N ARG A 162 0.13 23.01 3.43
CA ARG A 162 -1.12 22.90 4.20
C ARG A 162 -1.44 24.16 5.01
N ILE A 163 -0.43 24.78 5.62
CA ILE A 163 -0.59 26.03 6.38
C ILE A 163 -0.97 27.18 5.44
N LEU A 164 -0.23 27.36 4.34
CA LEU A 164 -0.51 28.40 3.35
C LEU A 164 -1.94 28.28 2.78
N ILE A 165 -2.34 27.04 2.50
CA ILE A 165 -3.69 26.70 2.06
C ILE A 165 -4.74 27.04 3.14
N ARG A 166 -4.51 26.66 4.40
CA ARG A 166 -5.42 26.93 5.53
C ARG A 166 -5.68 28.43 5.68
N HIS A 167 -4.66 29.25 5.48
CA HIS A 167 -4.74 30.70 5.64
C HIS A 167 -5.02 31.46 4.32
N GLY A 168 -5.23 30.76 3.21
CA GLY A 168 -5.56 31.39 1.92
C GLY A 168 -4.46 32.28 1.35
N ILE A 169 -3.19 31.99 1.64
CA ILE A 169 -2.04 32.76 1.18
C ILE A 169 -1.47 32.16 -0.11
N ALA A 170 -1.29 33.00 -1.13
CA ALA A 170 -0.65 32.57 -2.37
C ALA A 170 0.86 32.81 -2.30
N ALA A 171 1.54 31.82 -1.75
CA ALA A 171 2.98 31.72 -1.80
C ALA A 171 3.33 30.29 -2.21
N GLU A 172 4.28 30.15 -3.13
CA GLU A 172 4.86 28.84 -3.42
C GLU A 172 5.76 28.43 -2.24
N PRO A 173 5.75 27.16 -1.80
CA PRO A 173 6.65 26.68 -0.74
C PRO A 173 8.13 26.90 -1.04
N TRP A 174 8.49 27.01 -2.32
CA TRP A 174 9.85 27.31 -2.80
C TRP A 174 10.11 28.79 -3.10
N SER A 175 9.15 29.68 -2.82
CA SER A 175 9.38 31.13 -2.81
C SER A 175 10.22 31.54 -1.59
N GLY A 176 10.87 32.72 -1.59
CA GLY A 176 11.71 33.15 -0.46
C GLY A 176 10.99 33.08 0.90
N ALA A 177 9.75 33.56 0.99
CA ALA A 177 8.95 33.46 2.20
C ALA A 177 8.42 32.04 2.47
N GLY A 178 8.09 31.26 1.43
CA GLY A 178 7.70 29.85 1.56
C GLY A 178 8.83 28.94 2.08
N LEU A 179 10.06 29.22 1.67
CA LEU A 179 11.27 28.54 2.16
C LEU A 179 11.54 28.91 3.62
N LEU A 180 11.30 30.17 4.00
CA LEU A 180 11.35 30.59 5.40
C LEU A 180 10.32 29.83 6.25
N LEU A 181 9.06 29.74 5.81
CA LEU A 181 8.02 28.97 6.50
C LEU A 181 8.39 27.48 6.60
N SER A 182 8.83 26.87 5.51
CA SER A 182 9.22 25.45 5.47
C SER A 182 10.38 25.16 6.44
N ASN A 183 11.38 26.03 6.50
CA ASN A 183 12.49 25.88 7.44
C ASN A 183 12.06 26.13 8.90
N LEU A 184 11.10 27.02 9.15
CA LEU A 184 10.56 27.23 10.50
C LEU A 184 9.72 26.01 10.96
N ILE A 185 8.95 25.40 10.06
CA ILE A 185 8.21 24.17 10.34
C ILE A 185 9.17 23.00 10.59
N ARG A 186 10.25 22.88 9.81
CA ARG A 186 11.31 21.88 10.06
C ARG A 186 11.82 21.99 11.50
N ARG A 187 12.12 23.22 11.93
CA ARG A 187 12.62 23.48 13.30
C ARG A 187 11.58 23.16 14.36
N ALA A 188 10.30 23.45 14.10
CA ALA A 188 9.19 23.05 14.97
C ALA A 188 9.10 21.52 15.09
N MET A 189 9.12 20.79 13.96
CA MET A 189 9.10 19.33 13.93
C MET A 189 10.29 18.72 14.67
N LEU A 190 11.50 19.26 14.46
CA LEU A 190 12.71 18.80 15.15
C LEU A 190 12.59 18.98 16.67
N GLN A 191 12.11 20.14 17.13
CA GLN A 191 11.90 20.39 18.55
C GLN A 191 10.82 19.48 19.15
N LEU A 192 9.75 19.18 18.41
CA LEU A 192 8.70 18.24 18.85
C LEU A 192 9.23 16.81 18.95
N ALA A 193 10.06 16.37 18.00
CA ALA A 193 10.70 15.05 18.05
C ALA A 193 11.65 14.93 19.26
N VAL A 194 12.42 15.99 19.56
CA VAL A 194 13.27 16.05 20.77
C VAL A 194 12.44 16.00 22.05
N ILE A 195 11.33 16.75 22.14
CA ILE A 195 10.43 16.72 23.31
C ILE A 195 9.81 15.33 23.45
N ARG A 196 9.31 14.73 22.37
CA ARG A 196 8.73 13.38 22.37
C ARG A 196 9.75 12.35 22.86
N LYS A 197 11.01 12.45 22.40
CA LYS A 197 12.09 11.57 22.86
C LYS A 197 12.40 11.75 24.35
N ALA A 198 12.46 12.99 24.84
CA ALA A 198 12.66 13.26 26.27
C ALA A 198 11.53 12.65 27.12
N ARG A 199 10.27 12.78 26.68
CA ARG A 199 9.10 12.22 27.36
C ARG A 199 9.11 10.69 27.40
N VAL A 200 9.52 10.03 26.31
CA VAL A 200 9.74 8.56 26.29
C VAL A 200 10.81 8.15 27.31
N ALA A 201 11.86 8.97 27.48
CA ALA A 201 12.88 8.77 28.50
C ALA A 201 12.46 9.21 29.92
N GLY A 202 11.20 9.63 30.12
CA GLY A 202 10.63 10.04 31.41
C GLY A 202 10.87 11.50 31.82
N ASP A 203 11.38 12.34 30.91
CA ASP A 203 11.55 13.79 31.12
C ASP A 203 10.41 14.57 30.46
N TYR A 204 9.55 15.16 31.30
CA TYR A 204 8.39 15.97 30.90
C TYR A 204 8.60 17.46 31.17
N SER A 205 9.86 17.91 31.27
CA SER A 205 10.19 19.33 31.47
C SER A 205 9.77 20.23 30.30
N ASP A 206 9.50 19.62 29.13
CA ASP A 206 9.16 20.30 27.87
C ASP A 206 10.12 21.44 27.53
N GLU A 207 11.42 21.27 27.84
CA GLU A 207 12.42 22.28 27.57
C GLU A 207 12.50 22.62 26.06
N ILE A 208 11.95 23.78 25.70
CA ILE A 208 12.03 24.32 24.35
C ILE A 208 13.44 24.87 24.14
N THR A 209 14.27 24.11 23.44
CA THR A 209 15.67 24.49 23.16
C THR A 209 15.78 25.52 22.05
N ASP A 210 14.86 25.50 21.08
CA ASP A 210 14.81 26.50 20.02
C ASP A 210 14.20 27.82 20.54
N SER A 211 15.04 28.86 20.61
CA SER A 211 14.68 30.19 21.12
C SER A 211 13.49 30.85 20.41
N ARG A 212 13.17 30.43 19.18
CA ARG A 212 12.06 30.99 18.37
C ARG A 212 10.69 30.51 18.85
N PHE A 213 10.63 29.43 19.61
CA PHE A 213 9.40 28.87 20.16
C PHE A 213 9.33 29.05 21.69
N ARG A 214 10.25 29.80 22.32
CA ARG A 214 10.25 30.04 23.78
C ARG A 214 9.22 31.07 24.27
N HIS A 215 8.74 31.96 23.41
CA HIS A 215 7.86 33.08 23.82
C HIS A 215 6.50 33.03 23.13
N SER A 216 5.43 33.40 23.85
CA SER A 216 4.07 33.52 23.29
C SER A 216 4.06 34.39 22.01
N PRO A 217 3.20 34.07 21.04
CA PRO A 217 3.21 34.74 19.74
C PRO A 217 2.95 36.26 19.90
N PRO A 218 3.44 37.10 18.97
CA PRO A 218 2.86 38.42 18.79
C PRO A 218 1.35 38.31 18.51
N ALA A 219 0.60 39.37 18.80
CA ALA A 219 -0.86 39.40 18.74
C ALA A 219 -1.42 38.71 17.47
N PRO A 220 -2.58 38.02 17.57
CA PRO A 220 -3.20 37.37 16.42
C PRO A 220 -3.28 38.36 15.26
N ILE A 221 -2.66 38.03 14.12
CA ILE A 221 -2.85 38.81 12.90
C ILE A 221 -4.35 38.72 12.62
N GLU A 222 -5.04 39.87 12.65
CA GLU A 222 -6.45 39.96 12.28
C GLU A 222 -6.66 39.14 11.01
N GLN A 223 -7.62 38.22 11.04
CA GLN A 223 -8.05 37.54 9.83
C GLN A 223 -8.38 38.62 8.83
N VAL A 224 -7.53 38.80 7.81
CA VAL A 224 -7.90 39.59 6.65
C VAL A 224 -9.16 38.92 6.16
N ALA A 225 -10.29 39.59 6.37
CA ALA A 225 -11.58 39.13 5.90
C ALA A 225 -11.37 38.77 4.44
N ALA A 226 -11.41 37.48 4.15
CA ALA A 226 -11.24 36.99 2.81
C ALA A 226 -12.41 37.58 2.02
N ALA A 227 -12.16 38.69 1.33
CA ALA A 227 -12.95 39.04 0.16
C ALA A 227 -12.98 37.74 -0.64
N ALA A 228 -14.18 37.17 -0.79
CA ALA A 228 -14.36 35.91 -1.49
C ALA A 228 -13.58 36.00 -2.80
N PRO A 229 -12.55 35.17 -3.03
CA PRO A 229 -11.81 35.24 -4.27
C PRO A 229 -12.84 34.97 -5.37
N THR A 230 -13.08 35.97 -6.21
CA THR A 230 -13.82 35.79 -7.46
C THR A 230 -13.07 34.68 -8.20
N SER A 231 -13.69 33.50 -8.28
CA SER A 231 -13.04 32.26 -8.73
C SER A 231 -12.32 32.47 -10.06
N SER A 232 -10.98 32.50 -10.04
CA SER A 232 -10.16 32.47 -11.26
C SER A 232 -9.93 31.03 -11.75
N TYR A 233 -10.58 30.04 -11.13
CA TYR A 233 -10.51 28.65 -11.54
C TYR A 233 -11.47 28.40 -12.71
N PRO A 234 -11.09 27.54 -13.68
CA PRO A 234 -11.97 27.15 -14.75
C PRO A 234 -13.27 26.57 -14.17
N SER A 235 -14.41 27.03 -14.70
CA SER A 235 -15.73 26.48 -14.37
C SER A 235 -15.85 25.08 -14.99
N VAL A 236 -15.45 24.06 -14.24
CA VAL A 236 -15.49 22.65 -14.65
C VAL A 236 -16.55 21.92 -13.83
N THR A 237 -17.43 21.23 -14.54
CA THR A 237 -18.46 20.38 -13.97
C THR A 237 -17.90 19.01 -13.61
N PHE A 238 -18.60 18.27 -12.74
CA PHE A 238 -18.20 16.93 -12.35
C PHE A 238 -18.15 15.95 -13.53
N ALA A 239 -19.07 16.09 -14.50
CA ALA A 239 -19.09 15.31 -15.72
C ALA A 239 -17.88 15.60 -16.62
N GLU A 240 -17.49 16.86 -16.77
CA GLU A 240 -16.29 17.25 -17.53
C GLU A 240 -15.02 16.71 -16.89
N LEU A 241 -14.91 16.74 -15.56
CA LEU A 241 -13.79 16.12 -14.83
C LEU A 241 -13.71 14.61 -15.08
N ILE A 242 -14.85 13.90 -15.06
CA ILE A 242 -14.88 12.47 -15.35
C ILE A 242 -14.42 12.21 -16.79
N ALA A 243 -14.91 13.00 -17.75
CA ALA A 243 -14.54 12.84 -19.17
C ALA A 243 -13.03 13.07 -19.39
N ALA A 244 -12.47 14.14 -18.80
CA ALA A 244 -11.03 14.41 -18.84
C ALA A 244 -10.23 13.26 -18.21
N TYR A 245 -10.68 12.80 -17.03
CA TYR A 245 -10.06 11.68 -16.32
C TYR A 245 -10.07 10.38 -17.15
N GLU A 246 -11.20 10.03 -17.77
CA GLU A 246 -11.32 8.84 -18.61
C GLU A 246 -10.44 8.94 -19.86
N HIS A 247 -10.37 10.11 -20.49
CA HIS A 247 -9.52 10.36 -21.66
C HIS A 247 -8.02 10.23 -21.32
N GLU A 248 -7.54 10.89 -20.26
CA GLU A 248 -6.14 10.77 -19.81
C GLU A 248 -5.75 9.34 -19.44
N ASN A 249 -6.70 8.59 -18.89
CA ASN A 249 -6.47 7.21 -18.46
C ASN A 249 -6.89 6.19 -19.52
N GLU A 250 -7.19 6.59 -20.76
CA GLU A 250 -7.68 5.67 -21.80
C GLU A 250 -6.63 4.60 -22.12
N GLY A 251 -5.38 4.98 -22.32
CA GLY A 251 -4.28 4.04 -22.63
C GLY A 251 -4.02 3.03 -21.52
N GLU A 252 -4.15 3.44 -20.26
CA GLU A 252 -4.07 2.54 -19.11
C GLU A 252 -5.33 1.67 -18.99
N THR A 253 -6.50 2.25 -19.29
CA THR A 253 -7.79 1.57 -19.21
C THR A 253 -7.96 0.51 -20.30
N ALA A 254 -7.38 0.73 -21.48
CA ALA A 254 -7.34 -0.20 -22.59
C ALA A 254 -6.70 -1.54 -22.21
N LYS A 255 -5.75 -1.55 -21.26
CA LYS A 255 -5.08 -2.75 -20.74
C LYS A 255 -5.96 -3.61 -19.85
N TYR A 256 -7.05 -3.06 -19.32
CA TYR A 256 -7.93 -3.81 -18.43
C TYR A 256 -8.94 -4.67 -19.19
N THR A 257 -9.41 -5.70 -18.51
CA THR A 257 -10.48 -6.56 -19.01
C THR A 257 -11.81 -5.80 -19.06
N GLU A 258 -12.73 -6.18 -19.95
CA GLU A 258 -14.05 -5.54 -20.09
C GLU A 258 -14.83 -5.49 -18.77
N LYS A 259 -14.73 -6.54 -17.96
CA LYS A 259 -15.30 -6.59 -16.60
C LYS A 259 -14.74 -5.50 -15.68
N THR A 260 -13.44 -5.25 -15.75
CA THR A 260 -12.78 -4.21 -14.96
C THR A 260 -13.14 -2.82 -15.46
N LYS A 261 -13.21 -2.61 -16.79
CA LYS A 261 -13.68 -1.38 -17.41
C LYS A 261 -15.11 -1.04 -16.96
N ALA A 262 -16.03 -2.01 -17.09
CA ALA A 262 -17.42 -1.86 -16.66
C ALA A 262 -17.55 -1.53 -15.16
N LYS A 263 -16.73 -2.17 -14.30
CA LYS A 263 -16.71 -1.87 -12.86
C LYS A 263 -16.25 -0.43 -12.58
N ARG A 264 -15.17 0.02 -13.23
CA ARG A 264 -14.65 1.39 -13.07
C ARG A 264 -15.68 2.41 -13.54
N LYS A 265 -16.24 2.23 -14.73
CA LYS A 265 -17.30 3.08 -15.28
C LYS A 265 -18.52 3.13 -14.36
N GLY A 266 -18.99 1.98 -13.86
CA GLY A 266 -20.10 1.94 -12.89
C GLY A 266 -19.80 2.66 -11.57
N THR A 267 -18.54 2.67 -11.14
CA THR A 267 -18.10 3.42 -9.95
C THR A 267 -18.14 4.93 -10.20
N LEU A 268 -17.64 5.39 -11.35
CA LEU A 268 -17.69 6.79 -11.78
C LEU A 268 -19.14 7.28 -11.97
N ASN A 269 -19.98 6.46 -12.60
CA ASN A 269 -21.41 6.77 -12.74
C ASN A 269 -22.11 6.92 -11.37
N THR A 270 -21.72 6.14 -10.38
CA THR A 270 -22.27 6.28 -9.01
C THR A 270 -21.84 7.60 -8.37
N LEU A 271 -20.59 8.03 -8.58
CA LEU A 271 -20.11 9.32 -8.12
C LEU A 271 -20.88 10.46 -8.78
N GLN A 272 -21.00 10.44 -10.11
CA GLN A 272 -21.77 11.44 -10.87
C GLN A 272 -23.24 11.47 -10.46
N ARG A 273 -23.86 10.31 -10.21
CA ARG A 273 -25.24 10.22 -9.71
C ARG A 273 -25.44 10.88 -8.35
N PHE A 274 -24.40 10.90 -7.49
CA PHE A 274 -24.47 11.57 -6.20
C PHE A 274 -24.26 13.08 -6.29
N PHE A 275 -23.18 13.51 -6.95
CA PHE A 275 -22.81 14.93 -7.02
C PHE A 275 -23.66 15.70 -8.03
N GLY A 276 -24.17 15.02 -9.07
CA GLY A 276 -24.80 15.64 -10.23
C GLY A 276 -23.77 15.89 -11.34
N ALA A 277 -24.20 15.76 -12.59
CA ALA A 277 -23.34 15.97 -13.76
C ALA A 277 -22.84 17.42 -13.85
N ASP A 278 -23.73 18.38 -13.63
CA ASP A 278 -23.48 19.81 -13.79
C ASP A 278 -22.89 20.50 -12.54
N HIS A 279 -22.64 19.73 -11.48
CA HIS A 279 -22.13 20.27 -10.23
C HIS A 279 -20.68 20.76 -10.39
N GLN A 280 -20.40 21.98 -9.97
CA GLN A 280 -19.07 22.58 -10.10
C GLN A 280 -18.08 21.90 -9.15
N ILE A 281 -16.93 21.44 -9.68
CA ILE A 281 -15.95 20.72 -8.86
C ILE A 281 -15.32 21.60 -7.79
N SER A 282 -15.27 22.91 -8.02
CA SER A 282 -14.81 23.92 -7.06
C SER A 282 -15.71 24.03 -5.82
N GLU A 283 -16.97 23.59 -5.90
CA GLU A 283 -17.92 23.58 -4.78
C GLU A 283 -17.82 22.31 -3.92
N ILE A 284 -17.10 21.29 -4.40
CA ILE A 284 -16.93 20.02 -3.68
C ILE A 284 -15.92 20.20 -2.56
N ASN A 285 -16.44 20.47 -1.36
CA ASN A 285 -15.66 20.57 -0.14
C ASN A 285 -15.66 19.26 0.67
N ARG A 286 -14.86 19.23 1.75
CA ARG A 286 -14.75 18.03 2.60
C ARG A 286 -16.08 17.61 3.25
N ALA A 287 -17.00 18.55 3.49
CA ALA A 287 -18.34 18.22 4.00
C ALA A 287 -19.17 17.48 2.94
N ALA A 288 -19.10 17.88 1.67
CA ALA A 288 -19.72 17.16 0.56
C ALA A 288 -19.17 15.73 0.42
N CYS A 289 -17.84 15.55 0.53
CA CYS A 289 -17.23 14.22 0.53
C CYS A 289 -17.67 13.35 1.72
N ARG A 290 -17.85 13.94 2.91
CA ARG A 290 -18.39 13.23 4.09
C ARG A 290 -19.84 12.78 3.87
N ARG A 291 -20.68 13.64 3.27
CA ARG A 291 -22.06 13.26 2.89
C ARG A 291 -22.04 12.09 1.90
N PHE A 292 -21.18 12.13 0.89
CA PHE A 292 -21.02 11.03 -0.05
C PHE A 292 -20.66 9.72 0.67
N ARG A 293 -19.64 9.71 1.54
CA ARG A 293 -19.26 8.54 2.34
C ARG A 293 -20.45 8.00 3.13
N ASP A 294 -21.16 8.88 3.84
CA ASP A 294 -22.23 8.49 4.73
C ASP A 294 -23.45 7.94 3.95
N THR A 295 -23.75 8.51 2.77
CA THR A 295 -24.73 7.94 1.84
C THR A 295 -24.31 6.58 1.32
N ILE A 296 -23.07 6.43 0.82
CA ILE A 296 -22.56 5.14 0.33
C ILE A 296 -22.61 4.06 1.42
N ALA A 297 -22.25 4.39 2.66
CA ALA A 297 -22.29 3.46 3.78
C ALA A 297 -23.71 2.96 4.10
N ALA A 298 -24.73 3.77 3.82
CA ALA A 298 -26.13 3.44 4.09
C ALA A 298 -26.86 2.80 2.90
N LEU A 299 -26.22 2.68 1.72
CA LEU A 299 -26.84 2.04 0.57
C LEU A 299 -26.98 0.52 0.75
N PRO A 300 -28.04 -0.10 0.19
CA PRO A 300 -28.20 -1.54 0.22
C PRO A 300 -27.22 -2.25 -0.75
N PRO A 301 -26.84 -3.51 -0.48
CA PRO A 301 -26.13 -4.36 -1.43
C PRO A 301 -26.85 -4.43 -2.77
N ASN A 302 -26.09 -4.43 -3.87
CA ASN A 302 -26.61 -4.49 -5.24
C ASN A 302 -27.58 -3.35 -5.62
N PHE A 303 -27.54 -2.19 -4.94
CA PHE A 303 -28.39 -1.03 -5.28
C PHE A 303 -28.37 -0.64 -6.77
N THR A 304 -27.23 -0.84 -7.44
CA THR A 304 -27.07 -0.57 -8.89
C THR A 304 -27.88 -1.51 -9.79
N LYS A 305 -28.33 -2.65 -9.27
CA LYS A 305 -29.17 -3.62 -9.98
C LYS A 305 -30.64 -3.53 -9.60
N SER A 306 -30.92 -3.12 -8.36
CA SER A 306 -32.28 -3.12 -7.80
C SER A 306 -33.03 -1.80 -8.02
N ALA A 307 -32.34 -0.71 -8.31
CA ALA A 307 -32.95 0.60 -8.51
C ALA A 307 -32.71 1.16 -9.92
N PRO A 308 -33.66 1.91 -10.50
CA PRO A 308 -33.46 2.68 -11.72
C PRO A 308 -32.20 3.57 -11.62
N LEU A 309 -31.53 3.82 -12.74
CA LEU A 309 -30.32 4.63 -12.76
C LEU A 309 -30.57 6.10 -12.34
N ASP A 310 -31.76 6.62 -12.63
CA ASP A 310 -32.09 8.03 -12.43
C ASP A 310 -32.53 8.38 -11.00
N THR A 311 -32.77 7.39 -10.14
CA THR A 311 -33.18 7.64 -8.75
C THR A 311 -32.01 8.27 -7.96
N PRO A 312 -32.15 9.38 -7.25
CA PRO A 312 -31.04 9.91 -6.44
C PRO A 312 -30.57 8.89 -5.38
N LEU A 313 -29.25 8.78 -5.15
CA LEU A 313 -28.72 7.86 -4.12
C LEU A 313 -29.28 8.11 -2.71
N PRO A 314 -29.50 9.36 -2.26
CA PRO A 314 -30.12 9.61 -0.96
C PRO A 314 -31.53 9.03 -0.81
N ASP A 315 -32.29 8.91 -1.90
CA ASP A 315 -33.64 8.33 -1.88
C ASP A 315 -33.60 6.81 -1.75
N LEU A 316 -32.53 6.17 -2.27
CA LEU A 316 -32.31 4.73 -2.09
C LEU A 316 -31.98 4.36 -0.65
N VAL A 317 -31.35 5.27 0.10
CA VAL A 317 -31.10 5.07 1.54
C VAL A 317 -32.42 5.05 2.30
N ARG A 318 -33.36 5.93 1.94
CA ARG A 318 -34.69 6.06 2.59
C ARG A 318 -35.66 4.92 2.26
N ALA A 319 -35.41 4.19 1.18
CA ALA A 319 -36.23 3.05 0.75
C ALA A 319 -35.81 1.73 1.42
N VAL A 320 -34.71 1.71 2.17
CA VAL A 320 -34.30 0.59 3.00
C VAL A 320 -34.93 0.81 4.37
N ASP A 321 -35.95 0.04 4.73
CA ASP A 321 -36.41 -0.04 6.12
C ASP A 321 -35.20 -0.24 7.04
N ASP A 322 -35.19 0.38 8.22
CA ASP A 322 -34.05 0.49 9.18
C ASP A 322 -33.38 -0.85 9.62
N ALA A 323 -33.72 -1.99 9.02
CA ALA A 323 -33.21 -3.34 9.31
C ALA A 323 -32.49 -4.06 8.15
N GLY A 324 -32.39 -3.46 6.95
CA GLY A 324 -31.73 -4.09 5.79
C GLY A 324 -30.19 -4.11 5.85
N PRO A 325 -29.50 -5.09 5.23
CA PRO A 325 -28.04 -5.08 5.14
C PRO A 325 -27.56 -3.87 4.30
N THR A 326 -26.39 -3.32 4.64
CA THR A 326 -25.76 -2.20 3.94
C THR A 326 -24.45 -2.60 3.24
N LEU A 327 -23.82 -1.68 2.50
CA LEU A 327 -22.56 -1.95 1.81
C LEU A 327 -21.42 -2.28 2.79
N LYS A 328 -20.69 -3.37 2.48
CA LYS A 328 -19.50 -3.79 3.23
C LYS A 328 -18.39 -2.73 3.19
N TYR A 329 -17.57 -2.67 4.25
CA TYR A 329 -16.43 -1.74 4.41
C TYR A 329 -15.54 -1.64 3.15
N ALA A 330 -15.11 -2.79 2.60
CA ALA A 330 -14.25 -2.82 1.41
C ALA A 330 -14.95 -2.30 0.13
N THR A 331 -16.27 -2.49 0.02
CA THR A 331 -17.05 -1.98 -1.10
C THR A 331 -17.17 -0.46 -1.02
N GLN A 332 -17.44 0.08 0.16
CA GLN A 332 -17.41 1.53 0.40
C GLN A 332 -16.04 2.11 0.02
N GLY A 333 -14.95 1.45 0.43
CA GLY A 333 -13.57 1.84 0.09
C GLY A 333 -13.34 2.00 -1.41
N THR A 334 -13.90 1.11 -2.24
CA THR A 334 -13.78 1.22 -3.71
C THR A 334 -14.35 2.54 -4.25
N TYR A 335 -15.49 3.00 -3.72
CA TYR A 335 -16.10 4.27 -4.12
C TYR A 335 -15.30 5.47 -3.60
N LEU A 336 -14.82 5.41 -2.36
CA LEU A 336 -14.01 6.47 -1.74
C LEU A 336 -12.65 6.63 -2.42
N ASP A 337 -12.03 5.53 -2.83
CA ASP A 337 -10.77 5.54 -3.58
C ASP A 337 -10.95 6.18 -4.97
N ALA A 338 -12.07 5.88 -5.64
CA ALA A 338 -12.41 6.50 -6.91
C ALA A 338 -12.63 8.01 -6.77
N LEU A 339 -13.39 8.45 -5.75
CA LEU A 339 -13.55 9.88 -5.46
C LEU A 339 -12.19 10.54 -5.15
N SER A 340 -11.35 9.89 -4.33
CA SER A 340 -10.03 10.38 -3.97
C SER A 340 -9.09 10.47 -5.17
N ARG A 341 -9.26 9.63 -6.19
CA ARG A 341 -8.51 9.71 -7.46
C ARG A 341 -8.97 10.92 -8.29
N LEU A 342 -10.27 11.12 -8.44
CA LEU A 342 -10.82 12.28 -9.16
C LEU A 342 -10.41 13.61 -8.51
N MET A 343 -10.52 13.72 -7.18
CA MET A 343 -10.15 14.95 -6.47
C MET A 343 -8.63 15.21 -6.49
N ARG A 344 -7.80 14.17 -6.55
CA ARG A 344 -6.36 14.32 -6.78
C ARG A 344 -6.05 14.81 -8.19
N CYS A 345 -6.71 14.26 -9.21
CA CYS A 345 -6.60 14.74 -10.59
C CYS A 345 -7.04 16.21 -10.69
N ALA A 346 -8.21 16.56 -10.15
CA ALA A 346 -8.69 17.94 -10.14
C ALA A 346 -7.73 18.92 -9.46
N ALA A 347 -7.04 18.50 -8.39
CA ALA A 347 -6.05 19.34 -7.73
C ALA A 347 -4.73 19.42 -8.51
N ALA A 348 -4.31 18.35 -9.18
CA ALA A 348 -3.11 18.31 -10.01
C ALA A 348 -3.25 19.15 -11.28
N GLU A 349 -4.45 19.16 -11.88
CA GLU A 349 -4.83 20.01 -13.01
C GLU A 349 -5.24 21.42 -12.59
N GLU A 350 -4.97 21.79 -11.32
CA GLU A 350 -5.27 23.10 -10.74
C GLU A 350 -6.73 23.56 -10.91
N LEU A 351 -7.68 22.64 -11.05
CA LEU A 351 -9.10 22.96 -11.19
C LEU A 351 -9.79 23.27 -9.86
N ILE A 352 -9.18 22.84 -8.76
CA ILE A 352 -9.61 23.12 -7.39
C ILE A 352 -8.44 23.65 -6.57
N ARG A 353 -8.71 24.63 -5.70
CA ARG A 353 -7.70 25.23 -4.83
C ARG A 353 -7.13 24.27 -3.79
N ILE A 354 -8.00 23.41 -3.24
CA ILE A 354 -7.68 22.53 -2.12
C ILE A 354 -8.29 21.18 -2.42
N ASN A 355 -7.48 20.13 -2.41
CA ASN A 355 -8.01 18.77 -2.46
C ASN A 355 -8.78 18.47 -1.16
N PRO A 356 -10.13 18.31 -1.20
CA PRO A 356 -10.94 18.03 -0.01
C PRO A 356 -10.65 16.66 0.61
N LEU A 357 -9.90 15.80 -0.11
CA LEU A 357 -9.49 14.45 0.26
C LEU A 357 -7.96 14.29 0.32
N ALA A 358 -7.22 15.38 0.59
CA ALA A 358 -5.79 15.30 0.90
C ALA A 358 -5.52 14.29 2.04
N GLU A 359 -6.40 14.29 3.05
CA GLU A 359 -6.52 13.20 4.02
C GLU A 359 -7.66 12.26 3.59
N PRO A 360 -7.41 10.95 3.42
CA PRO A 360 -8.41 10.02 2.94
C PRO A 360 -9.58 9.90 3.93
N LEU A 361 -10.79 9.71 3.39
CA LEU A 361 -11.93 9.32 4.21
C LEU A 361 -11.91 7.81 4.40
N ARG A 362 -12.03 7.36 5.65
CA ARG A 362 -12.24 5.93 5.94
C ARG A 362 -13.70 5.56 5.70
N PRO A 363 -13.98 4.34 5.19
CA PRO A 363 -15.31 3.76 5.23
C PRO A 363 -15.92 3.78 6.65
N ARG A 364 -17.24 3.61 6.73
CA ARG A 364 -17.94 3.45 8.01
C ARG A 364 -17.96 1.99 8.45
N GLY A 365 -18.04 1.80 9.76
CA GLY A 365 -17.87 0.48 10.40
C GLY A 365 -16.40 0.10 10.51
N GLU A 366 -16.16 -1.16 10.82
CA GLU A 366 -14.82 -1.70 10.96
C GLU A 366 -14.42 -2.53 9.73
N PRO A 367 -13.14 -2.51 9.33
CA PRO A 367 -12.65 -3.48 8.37
C PRO A 367 -12.87 -4.88 8.95
N VAL A 368 -13.29 -5.80 8.10
CA VAL A 368 -13.34 -7.23 8.49
C VAL A 368 -11.92 -7.63 8.88
N PRO A 369 -11.68 -8.10 10.11
CA PRO A 369 -10.38 -8.62 10.52
C PRO A 369 -9.86 -9.64 9.53
N ALA A 370 -8.53 -9.70 9.34
CA ALA A 370 -7.95 -10.65 8.39
C ALA A 370 -8.24 -12.12 8.76
N GLU A 371 -8.56 -12.38 10.03
CA GLU A 371 -9.00 -13.66 10.58
C GLU A 371 -10.45 -14.03 10.21
N ASP A 372 -11.34 -13.05 10.07
CA ASP A 372 -12.72 -13.23 9.60
C ASP A 372 -12.83 -13.19 8.06
N ALA A 373 -11.71 -13.11 7.36
CA ALA A 373 -11.65 -13.14 5.91
C ALA A 373 -11.71 -14.59 5.40
N ARG A 374 -12.88 -15.04 4.94
CA ARG A 374 -13.16 -16.36 4.32
C ARG A 374 -12.35 -17.54 4.87
N ASP A 375 -13.03 -18.39 5.61
CA ASP A 375 -12.40 -19.52 6.27
C ASP A 375 -11.93 -20.62 5.30
N PRO A 376 -10.84 -21.35 5.64
CA PRO A 376 -10.59 -22.67 5.08
C PRO A 376 -11.76 -23.60 5.40
N TYR A 377 -11.97 -24.65 4.60
CA TYR A 377 -12.90 -25.70 4.98
C TYR A 377 -12.40 -26.44 6.22
N SER A 378 -13.27 -26.68 7.19
CA SER A 378 -12.94 -27.58 8.31
C SER A 378 -12.71 -29.01 7.81
N LEU A 379 -12.01 -29.85 8.59
CA LEU A 379 -11.83 -31.27 8.27
C LEU A 379 -13.18 -31.99 8.09
N ALA A 380 -14.19 -31.63 8.89
CA ALA A 380 -15.54 -32.19 8.75
C ALA A 380 -16.18 -31.81 7.40
N GLN A 381 -16.05 -30.55 6.98
CA GLN A 381 -16.54 -30.09 5.68
C GLN A 381 -15.79 -30.77 4.52
N LEU A 382 -14.46 -30.88 4.60
CA LEU A 382 -13.67 -31.61 3.60
C LEU A 382 -14.13 -33.07 3.47
N LYS A 383 -14.37 -33.76 4.58
CA LYS A 383 -14.92 -35.14 4.58
C LYS A 383 -16.28 -35.18 3.87
N VAL A 384 -17.21 -34.28 4.20
CA VAL A 384 -18.53 -34.22 3.53
C VAL A 384 -18.39 -33.94 2.04
N ILE A 385 -17.52 -33.01 1.64
CA ILE A 385 -17.26 -32.66 0.24
C ILE A 385 -16.78 -33.90 -0.54
N PHE A 386 -15.71 -34.55 -0.08
CA PHE A 386 -15.06 -35.64 -0.82
C PHE A 386 -15.74 -37.02 -0.64
N SER A 387 -16.77 -37.11 0.20
CA SER A 387 -17.69 -38.26 0.25
C SER A 387 -18.98 -38.03 -0.56
N ALA A 388 -19.19 -36.85 -1.14
CA ALA A 388 -20.38 -36.54 -1.91
C ALA A 388 -20.51 -37.43 -3.19
N PRO A 389 -21.72 -37.56 -3.77
CA PRO A 389 -21.95 -38.42 -4.94
C PRO A 389 -21.08 -38.09 -6.17
N ILE A 390 -20.59 -36.85 -6.31
CA ILE A 390 -19.61 -36.51 -7.36
C ILE A 390 -18.33 -37.36 -7.26
N TYR A 391 -17.96 -37.75 -6.04
CA TYR A 391 -16.75 -38.48 -5.72
C TYR A 391 -16.97 -39.99 -5.54
N THR A 392 -18.18 -40.40 -5.14
CA THR A 392 -18.54 -41.81 -4.88
C THR A 392 -19.42 -42.44 -5.96
N GLY A 393 -19.88 -41.64 -6.92
CA GLY A 393 -20.71 -42.05 -8.06
C GLY A 393 -22.07 -41.34 -8.08
N CYS A 394 -22.38 -40.66 -9.19
CA CYS A 394 -23.60 -39.89 -9.35
C CYS A 394 -24.29 -40.19 -10.69
N VAL A 395 -25.58 -39.85 -10.80
CA VAL A 395 -26.35 -40.10 -12.03
C VAL A 395 -25.79 -39.31 -13.23
N ASP A 396 -25.56 -38.02 -13.03
CA ASP A 396 -24.85 -37.12 -13.94
C ASP A 396 -24.16 -36.04 -13.11
N ASP A 397 -23.10 -35.43 -13.62
CA ASP A 397 -22.38 -34.36 -12.92
C ASP A 397 -22.93 -32.96 -13.26
N GLU A 398 -24.14 -32.83 -13.81
CA GLU A 398 -24.74 -31.56 -14.24
C GLU A 398 -25.87 -31.08 -13.35
N ARG A 399 -27.04 -31.73 -13.42
CA ARG A 399 -28.26 -31.39 -12.67
C ARG A 399 -28.57 -32.42 -11.59
N LYS A 400 -28.05 -33.65 -11.73
CA LYS A 400 -28.26 -34.75 -10.77
C LYS A 400 -26.96 -35.17 -10.09
N PHE A 401 -26.02 -34.24 -9.94
CA PHE A 401 -24.73 -34.44 -9.28
C PHE A 401 -24.85 -34.85 -7.81
N SER A 402 -25.99 -34.58 -7.17
CA SER A 402 -26.31 -34.98 -5.80
C SER A 402 -27.09 -36.30 -5.72
N LYS A 403 -27.47 -36.90 -6.85
CA LYS A 403 -28.19 -38.19 -6.87
C LYS A 403 -27.19 -39.33 -6.96
N PRO A 404 -27.08 -40.19 -5.94
CA PRO A 404 -26.13 -41.30 -5.96
C PRO A 404 -26.40 -42.29 -7.08
N ARG A 405 -25.33 -42.72 -7.76
CA ARG A 405 -25.30 -43.88 -8.65
C ARG A 405 -23.92 -44.53 -8.46
N PRO A 406 -23.77 -45.43 -7.47
CA PRO A 406 -22.48 -46.04 -7.15
C PRO A 406 -21.79 -46.63 -8.39
N GLY A 407 -20.48 -46.43 -8.49
CA GLY A 407 -19.66 -46.90 -9.62
C GLY A 407 -19.70 -46.01 -10.87
N ASN A 408 -20.66 -45.08 -10.99
CA ASN A 408 -20.70 -44.11 -12.09
C ASN A 408 -19.92 -42.82 -11.73
N ILE A 409 -18.60 -42.93 -11.63
CA ILE A 409 -17.73 -41.81 -11.24
C ILE A 409 -17.39 -40.94 -12.47
N ILE A 410 -17.96 -39.75 -12.53
CA ILE A 410 -17.75 -38.79 -13.62
C ILE A 410 -16.63 -37.81 -13.25
N ARG A 411 -15.44 -38.01 -13.82
CA ARG A 411 -14.24 -37.22 -13.50
C ARG A 411 -14.07 -36.01 -14.43
N ARG A 412 -14.96 -35.00 -14.33
CA ARG A 412 -14.85 -33.70 -15.07
C ARG A 412 -14.51 -32.53 -14.13
N SER A 413 -14.83 -31.29 -14.51
CA SER A 413 -14.49 -30.09 -13.75
C SER A 413 -14.91 -30.14 -12.27
N ARG A 414 -16.12 -30.62 -11.95
CA ARG A 414 -16.60 -30.69 -10.56
C ARG A 414 -15.81 -31.66 -9.67
N PHE A 415 -15.23 -32.71 -10.26
CA PHE A 415 -14.39 -33.66 -9.55
C PHE A 415 -12.98 -33.09 -9.34
N TRP A 416 -12.36 -32.62 -10.42
CA TRP A 416 -10.94 -32.25 -10.44
C TRP A 416 -10.62 -30.89 -9.83
N LEU A 417 -11.44 -29.85 -10.06
CA LEU A 417 -11.11 -28.50 -9.61
C LEU A 417 -10.92 -28.40 -8.09
N PRO A 418 -11.79 -28.98 -7.24
CA PRO A 418 -11.57 -29.00 -5.80
C PRO A 418 -10.29 -29.72 -5.38
N LEU A 419 -9.98 -30.88 -5.98
CA LEU A 419 -8.75 -31.64 -5.69
C LEU A 419 -7.50 -30.84 -6.07
N ILE A 420 -7.48 -30.26 -7.27
CA ILE A 420 -6.36 -29.43 -7.73
C ILE A 420 -6.23 -28.22 -6.80
N ALA A 421 -7.30 -27.49 -6.51
CA ALA A 421 -7.25 -26.32 -5.65
C ALA A 421 -6.74 -26.64 -4.23
N LEU A 422 -7.16 -27.77 -3.66
CA LEU A 422 -6.77 -28.21 -2.31
C LEU A 422 -5.29 -28.58 -2.21
N PHE A 423 -4.70 -29.19 -3.24
CA PHE A 423 -3.33 -29.70 -3.20
C PHE A 423 -2.30 -28.84 -3.95
N THR A 424 -2.73 -27.81 -4.68
CA THR A 424 -1.82 -26.90 -5.41
C THR A 424 -2.01 -25.43 -5.03
N GLY A 425 -3.12 -25.11 -4.37
CA GLY A 425 -3.51 -23.74 -4.06
C GLY A 425 -3.85 -22.89 -5.29
N LEU A 426 -3.90 -23.44 -6.52
CA LEU A 426 -4.20 -22.68 -7.73
C LEU A 426 -5.55 -21.94 -7.64
N ARG A 427 -5.63 -20.75 -8.22
CA ARG A 427 -6.90 -20.01 -8.30
C ARG A 427 -7.85 -20.73 -9.25
N MET A 428 -9.15 -20.68 -8.99
CA MET A 428 -10.18 -21.25 -9.89
C MET A 428 -10.01 -20.84 -11.36
N GLY A 429 -9.70 -19.56 -11.59
CA GLY A 429 -9.47 -19.04 -12.94
C GLY A 429 -8.20 -19.61 -13.59
N GLU A 430 -7.16 -19.90 -12.81
CA GLU A 430 -5.93 -20.53 -13.31
C GLU A 430 -6.22 -21.97 -13.72
N ILE A 431 -6.90 -22.74 -12.87
CA ILE A 431 -7.22 -24.16 -13.13
C ILE A 431 -8.09 -24.31 -14.39
N LEU A 432 -9.12 -23.46 -14.55
CA LEU A 432 -10.06 -23.55 -15.67
C LEU A 432 -9.46 -23.25 -17.05
N GLN A 433 -8.28 -22.63 -17.09
CA GLN A 433 -7.56 -22.30 -18.33
C GLN A 433 -6.49 -23.34 -18.67
N LEU A 434 -6.29 -24.36 -17.83
CA LEU A 434 -5.29 -25.39 -18.10
C LEU A 434 -5.65 -26.18 -19.37
N THR A 435 -4.64 -26.34 -20.21
CA THR A 435 -4.62 -27.24 -21.37
C THR A 435 -3.63 -28.37 -21.11
N ARG A 436 -3.59 -29.36 -22.00
CA ARG A 436 -2.60 -30.44 -21.94
C ARG A 436 -1.16 -29.94 -21.92
N TRP A 437 -0.88 -28.84 -22.64
CA TRP A 437 0.46 -28.24 -22.72
C TRP A 437 0.97 -27.70 -21.38
N HIS A 438 0.05 -27.35 -20.49
CA HIS A 438 0.37 -26.87 -19.15
C HIS A 438 0.73 -28.01 -18.18
N VAL A 439 0.52 -29.27 -18.56
CA VAL A 439 0.90 -30.42 -17.74
C VAL A 439 2.14 -31.06 -18.36
N GLN A 440 3.29 -30.88 -17.70
CA GLN A 440 4.56 -31.39 -18.20
C GLN A 440 5.27 -32.20 -17.14
N THR A 441 6.01 -33.21 -17.58
CA THR A 441 6.91 -33.96 -16.72
C THR A 441 8.29 -33.33 -16.82
N GLY A 442 8.85 -32.88 -15.69
CA GLY A 442 10.21 -32.35 -15.64
C GLY A 442 11.26 -33.42 -15.94
N ASP A 443 12.51 -32.99 -16.11
CA ASP A 443 13.65 -33.89 -16.34
C ASP A 443 13.88 -34.87 -15.17
N ASP A 444 13.38 -34.50 -13.99
CA ASP A 444 13.34 -35.28 -12.75
C ASP A 444 12.23 -36.36 -12.74
N GLY A 445 11.43 -36.44 -13.82
CA GLY A 445 10.29 -37.35 -13.92
C GLY A 445 9.04 -36.86 -13.16
N LEU A 446 9.02 -35.62 -12.67
CA LEU A 446 7.91 -35.11 -11.86
C LEU A 446 6.86 -34.40 -12.70
N PRO A 447 5.59 -34.85 -12.68
CA PRO A 447 4.50 -34.13 -13.31
C PRO A 447 4.25 -32.79 -12.61
N CYS A 448 4.21 -31.72 -13.39
CA CYS A 448 4.07 -30.35 -12.93
C CYS A 448 3.00 -29.61 -13.74
N LEU A 449 2.39 -28.61 -13.10
CA LEU A 449 1.56 -27.60 -13.75
C LEU A 449 2.41 -26.37 -14.04
N LEU A 450 2.48 -25.95 -15.29
CA LEU A 450 3.09 -24.72 -15.72
C LEU A 450 2.04 -23.62 -15.75
N ILE A 451 2.28 -22.50 -15.06
CA ILE A 451 1.39 -21.34 -15.07
C ILE A 451 2.11 -20.21 -15.80
N GLY A 452 1.58 -19.79 -16.96
CA GLY A 452 2.27 -18.95 -17.95
C GLY A 452 1.48 -17.78 -18.55
N ASP A 453 2.00 -17.22 -19.66
CA ASP A 453 1.49 -16.04 -20.41
C ASP A 453 0.10 -16.28 -21.00
N ASP A 454 -0.14 -17.53 -21.37
CA ASP A 454 -1.33 -18.08 -22.01
C ASP A 454 -2.50 -18.27 -21.04
N ILE A 455 -2.22 -18.24 -19.73
CA ILE A 455 -3.25 -18.13 -18.69
C ILE A 455 -3.44 -16.66 -18.38
N ARG A 456 -4.69 -16.18 -18.39
CA ARG A 456 -5.01 -14.81 -17.93
C ARG A 456 -4.69 -14.67 -16.44
N VAL A 457 -3.45 -14.32 -16.13
CA VAL A 457 -2.92 -14.09 -14.79
C VAL A 457 -2.90 -12.59 -14.46
N LYS A 458 -3.12 -12.26 -13.18
CA LYS A 458 -3.28 -10.87 -12.73
C LYS A 458 -1.96 -10.08 -12.73
N THR A 459 -0.80 -10.75 -12.70
CA THR A 459 0.52 -10.13 -12.52
C THR A 459 1.64 -10.99 -13.11
N LYS A 460 2.75 -10.39 -13.55
CA LYS A 460 3.99 -11.11 -13.95
C LYS A 460 4.54 -12.02 -12.84
N ALA A 461 4.27 -11.76 -11.56
CA ALA A 461 4.64 -12.66 -10.47
C ALA A 461 3.88 -14.02 -10.44
N ALA A 462 3.00 -14.28 -11.41
CA ALA A 462 2.21 -15.50 -11.46
C ALA A 462 2.89 -16.66 -12.21
N TYR A 463 3.99 -16.40 -12.96
CA TYR A 463 4.80 -17.44 -13.59
C TYR A 463 5.36 -18.38 -12.56
N ARG A 464 4.97 -19.66 -12.64
CA ARG A 464 5.49 -20.67 -11.72
C ARG A 464 5.27 -22.07 -12.25
N VAL A 465 6.15 -22.95 -11.80
CA VAL A 465 6.01 -24.40 -11.88
C VAL A 465 5.39 -24.88 -10.58
N VAL A 466 4.35 -25.71 -10.64
CA VAL A 466 3.70 -26.28 -9.47
C VAL A 466 3.74 -27.81 -9.57
N PRO A 467 4.59 -28.50 -8.80
CA PRO A 467 4.61 -29.96 -8.78
C PRO A 467 3.24 -30.52 -8.39
N LEU A 468 2.82 -31.59 -9.06
CA LEU A 468 1.57 -32.28 -8.73
C LEU A 468 1.76 -33.16 -7.49
N HIS A 469 0.88 -32.98 -6.52
CA HIS A 469 0.85 -33.79 -5.31
C HIS A 469 0.54 -35.26 -5.62
N GLU A 470 1.14 -36.19 -4.87
CA GLU A 470 0.98 -37.63 -5.09
C GLU A 470 -0.49 -38.08 -5.04
N THR A 471 -1.31 -37.49 -4.17
CA THR A 471 -2.76 -37.76 -4.11
C THR A 471 -3.47 -37.47 -5.44
N ILE A 472 -3.14 -36.36 -6.11
CA ILE A 472 -3.73 -36.03 -7.42
C ILE A 472 -3.33 -37.08 -8.45
N LEU A 473 -2.07 -37.52 -8.43
CA LEU A 473 -1.55 -38.55 -9.34
C LEU A 473 -2.26 -39.90 -9.10
N LYS A 474 -2.39 -40.33 -7.84
CA LYS A 474 -3.12 -41.56 -7.44
C LYS A 474 -4.60 -41.53 -7.85
N CYS A 475 -5.24 -40.38 -7.84
CA CYS A 475 -6.61 -40.21 -8.36
C CYS A 475 -6.72 -40.39 -9.89
N GLY A 476 -5.61 -40.52 -10.61
CA GLY A 476 -5.59 -40.76 -12.06
C GLY A 476 -5.61 -39.50 -12.92
N PHE A 477 -5.09 -38.37 -12.41
CA PHE A 477 -5.12 -37.10 -13.15
C PHE A 477 -4.37 -37.15 -14.49
N MET A 478 -3.26 -37.88 -14.58
CA MET A 478 -2.53 -38.02 -15.85
C MET A 478 -3.37 -38.73 -16.92
N ARG A 479 -4.09 -39.80 -16.56
CA ARG A 479 -5.05 -40.46 -17.48
C ARG A 479 -6.15 -39.49 -17.94
N TYR A 480 -6.62 -38.61 -17.04
CA TYR A 480 -7.58 -37.57 -17.41
C TYR A 480 -6.99 -36.58 -18.41
N VAL A 481 -5.77 -36.09 -18.19
CA VAL A 481 -5.05 -35.18 -19.10
C VAL A 481 -4.88 -35.80 -20.48
N GLU A 482 -4.47 -37.07 -20.54
CA GLU A 482 -4.30 -37.82 -21.79
C GLU A 482 -5.61 -38.01 -22.56
N SER A 483 -6.75 -38.11 -21.85
CA SER A 483 -8.07 -38.27 -22.47
C SER A 483 -8.60 -37.01 -23.16
N LYS A 484 -7.96 -35.86 -22.95
CA LYS A 484 -8.37 -34.58 -23.53
C LYS A 484 -7.71 -34.31 -24.86
N SER A 485 -8.36 -33.52 -25.72
CA SER A 485 -7.77 -33.08 -26.98
C SER A 485 -6.81 -31.91 -26.76
N ASP A 486 -7.25 -30.89 -26.02
CA ASP A 486 -6.45 -29.71 -25.68
C ASP A 486 -6.84 -29.13 -24.30
N GLU A 487 -8.01 -28.49 -24.19
CA GLU A 487 -8.48 -27.92 -22.93
C GLU A 487 -8.85 -29.00 -21.90
N LEU A 488 -8.37 -28.86 -20.67
CA LEU A 488 -8.67 -29.83 -19.61
C LEU A 488 -10.11 -29.71 -19.10
N PHE A 489 -10.72 -28.53 -19.17
CA PHE A 489 -12.05 -28.25 -18.59
C PHE A 489 -12.98 -27.58 -19.60
N GLU A 490 -13.11 -28.21 -20.77
CA GLU A 490 -14.04 -27.82 -21.84
C GLU A 490 -15.54 -27.87 -21.43
N ASP A 491 -15.88 -28.66 -20.40
CA ASP A 491 -17.26 -28.83 -19.91
C ASP A 491 -17.81 -27.58 -19.17
N VAL A 492 -16.94 -26.60 -18.92
CA VAL A 492 -17.28 -25.32 -18.33
C VAL A 492 -17.27 -24.25 -19.43
N PRO A 493 -18.44 -23.78 -19.90
CA PRO A 493 -18.49 -22.72 -20.88
C PRO A 493 -18.08 -21.38 -20.26
N GLU A 494 -17.68 -20.44 -21.10
CA GLU A 494 -17.51 -19.06 -20.69
C GLU A 494 -18.86 -18.44 -20.29
N GLY A 495 -18.86 -17.64 -19.22
CA GLY A 495 -20.02 -16.82 -18.87
C GLY A 495 -20.19 -15.65 -19.85
N SER A 496 -21.28 -14.90 -19.71
CA SER A 496 -21.52 -13.68 -20.47
C SER A 496 -20.44 -12.60 -20.27
N ASP A 497 -19.61 -12.75 -19.24
CA ASP A 497 -18.46 -11.88 -18.96
C ASP A 497 -17.14 -12.39 -19.57
N GLY A 498 -17.16 -13.47 -20.36
CA GLY A 498 -15.98 -14.08 -20.99
C GLY A 498 -15.10 -14.86 -20.01
N TYR A 499 -15.64 -15.30 -18.87
CA TYR A 499 -14.92 -16.07 -17.86
C TYR A 499 -15.62 -17.37 -17.50
N LYS A 500 -14.93 -18.51 -17.68
CA LYS A 500 -15.38 -19.83 -17.17
C LYS A 500 -15.58 -19.84 -15.65
N SER A 501 -14.75 -19.07 -14.92
CA SER A 501 -14.78 -18.99 -13.46
C SER A 501 -16.10 -18.44 -12.91
N SER A 502 -16.77 -17.55 -13.65
CA SER A 502 -18.10 -17.03 -13.29
C SER A 502 -19.19 -18.11 -13.34
N VAL A 503 -19.07 -19.05 -14.28
CA VAL A 503 -19.99 -20.20 -14.41
C VAL A 503 -19.66 -21.24 -13.34
N PHE A 504 -18.39 -21.63 -13.22
CA PHE A 504 -17.99 -22.66 -12.26
C PHE A 504 -18.24 -22.23 -10.81
N SER A 505 -18.01 -20.96 -10.46
CA SER A 505 -18.31 -20.45 -9.11
C SER A 505 -19.78 -20.68 -8.73
N LYS A 506 -20.71 -20.51 -9.68
CA LYS A 506 -22.13 -20.77 -9.44
C LYS A 506 -22.41 -22.26 -9.32
N ARG A 507 -21.84 -23.09 -10.21
CA ARG A 507 -21.95 -24.56 -10.16
C ARG A 507 -21.48 -25.10 -8.81
N TYR A 508 -20.33 -24.61 -8.33
CA TYR A 508 -19.77 -24.99 -7.04
C TYR A 508 -20.62 -24.49 -5.88
N ALA A 509 -21.11 -23.25 -5.90
CA ALA A 509 -22.00 -22.73 -4.85
C ALA A 509 -23.28 -23.58 -4.73
N THR A 510 -23.88 -23.99 -5.85
CA THR A 510 -25.03 -24.90 -5.85
C THR A 510 -24.67 -26.29 -5.30
N PHE A 511 -23.48 -26.79 -5.63
CA PHE A 511 -22.98 -28.05 -5.06
C PHE A 511 -22.79 -27.94 -3.55
N ALA A 512 -22.05 -26.95 -3.07
CA ALA A 512 -21.80 -26.73 -1.64
C ALA A 512 -23.11 -26.57 -0.86
N ALA A 513 -24.06 -25.78 -1.37
CA ALA A 513 -25.38 -25.64 -0.77
C ALA A 513 -26.16 -26.97 -0.68
N SER A 514 -25.99 -27.87 -1.67
CA SER A 514 -26.64 -29.18 -1.65
C SER A 514 -26.11 -30.11 -0.55
N LEU A 515 -24.88 -29.87 -0.08
CA LEU A 515 -24.24 -30.65 0.98
C LEU A 515 -24.71 -30.23 2.39
N LYS A 516 -25.40 -29.09 2.52
CA LYS A 516 -25.94 -28.57 3.79
C LYS A 516 -24.87 -28.51 4.89
N MET A 517 -23.69 -28.03 4.54
CA MET A 517 -22.54 -27.89 5.44
C MET A 517 -22.60 -26.63 6.31
N ASP A 518 -23.82 -26.14 6.57
CA ASP A 518 -24.06 -24.82 7.16
C ASP A 518 -23.48 -24.76 8.57
N ASP A 519 -22.33 -24.11 8.69
CA ASP A 519 -21.84 -23.55 9.95
C ASP A 519 -21.96 -22.03 9.84
N PRO A 520 -22.87 -21.39 10.60
CA PRO A 520 -23.08 -19.95 10.53
C PRO A 520 -21.84 -19.13 10.92
N LYS A 521 -20.79 -19.77 11.46
CA LYS A 521 -19.51 -19.14 11.79
C LYS A 521 -18.47 -19.16 10.68
N LEU A 522 -18.67 -19.94 9.59
CA LEU A 522 -17.66 -20.12 8.54
C LEU A 522 -18.14 -19.57 7.19
N ASP A 523 -17.45 -18.55 6.64
CA ASP A 523 -17.72 -18.03 5.28
C ASP A 523 -16.91 -18.81 4.23
N THR A 524 -17.42 -19.98 3.85
CA THR A 524 -16.71 -20.87 2.91
C THR A 524 -17.18 -20.76 1.46
N CYS A 525 -16.24 -20.92 0.53
CA CYS A 525 -16.52 -20.95 -0.91
C CYS A 525 -15.45 -21.76 -1.65
N PHE A 526 -15.47 -21.78 -2.98
CA PHE A 526 -14.41 -22.47 -3.75
C PHE A 526 -12.98 -22.02 -3.37
N HIS A 527 -12.79 -20.73 -3.05
CA HIS A 527 -11.46 -20.24 -2.67
C HIS A 527 -11.01 -20.71 -1.27
N SER A 528 -11.90 -21.29 -0.47
CA SER A 528 -11.55 -21.90 0.82
C SER A 528 -10.57 -23.07 0.66
N PHE A 529 -10.59 -23.81 -0.46
CA PHE A 529 -9.56 -24.82 -0.75
C PHE A 529 -8.15 -24.23 -0.82
N ARG A 530 -8.01 -23.01 -1.37
CA ARG A 530 -6.72 -22.31 -1.40
C ARG A 530 -6.32 -21.85 0.01
N HIS A 531 -7.27 -21.51 0.87
CA HIS A 531 -6.99 -21.22 2.29
C HIS A 531 -6.54 -22.49 3.02
N ASN A 532 -7.18 -23.65 2.78
CA ASN A 532 -6.70 -24.94 3.28
C ASN A 532 -5.25 -25.23 2.86
N PHE A 533 -4.92 -25.02 1.58
CA PHE A 533 -3.55 -25.20 1.08
C PHE A 533 -2.56 -24.25 1.77
N ARG A 534 -2.95 -22.99 1.98
CA ARG A 534 -2.13 -22.03 2.75
C ARG A 534 -1.88 -22.48 4.17
N ASP A 535 -2.90 -23.02 4.82
CA ASP A 535 -2.78 -23.45 6.21
C ASP A 535 -1.99 -24.74 6.33
N ALA A 536 -2.10 -25.67 5.36
CA ALA A 536 -1.26 -26.87 5.27
C ALA A 536 0.24 -26.56 5.09
N LEU A 537 0.58 -25.37 4.54
CA LEU A 537 1.96 -24.90 4.41
C LEU A 537 2.49 -24.17 5.67
N ARG A 538 1.66 -23.93 6.69
CA ARG A 538 2.06 -23.31 7.97
C ARG A 538 2.68 -24.35 8.92
N ILE A 539 3.71 -25.04 8.45
CA ILE A 539 4.46 -26.02 9.25
C ILE A 539 5.79 -25.43 9.75
N PRO A 540 6.34 -25.92 10.88
CA PRO A 540 7.67 -25.55 11.34
C PRO A 540 8.72 -25.72 10.23
N ASP A 541 9.70 -24.83 10.19
CA ASP A 541 10.82 -24.84 9.24
C ASP A 541 10.45 -24.74 7.75
N MET A 542 9.23 -24.30 7.42
CA MET A 542 8.85 -23.98 6.04
C MET A 542 9.54 -22.69 5.57
N ASP A 543 10.26 -22.76 4.45
CA ASP A 543 10.78 -21.57 3.79
C ASP A 543 9.63 -20.72 3.24
N LYS A 544 9.44 -19.54 3.84
CA LYS A 544 8.42 -18.56 3.45
C LYS A 544 8.58 -18.10 1.99
N ALA A 545 9.80 -18.10 1.44
CA ALA A 545 10.05 -17.74 0.05
C ALA A 545 9.51 -18.80 -0.91
N LEU A 546 9.74 -20.08 -0.64
CA LEU A 546 9.20 -21.19 -1.44
C LEU A 546 7.67 -21.28 -1.33
N ALA A 547 7.12 -21.08 -0.13
CA ALA A 547 5.67 -21.02 0.05
C ALA A 547 5.04 -19.85 -0.73
N LYS A 548 5.64 -18.64 -0.68
CA LYS A 548 5.16 -17.47 -1.46
C LYS A 548 5.21 -17.72 -2.96
N GLU A 549 6.22 -18.44 -3.44
CA GLU A 549 6.39 -18.80 -4.85
C GLU A 549 5.26 -19.71 -5.35
N LEU A 550 4.87 -20.74 -4.58
CA LEU A 550 3.71 -21.60 -4.91
C LEU A 550 2.40 -20.80 -5.02
N PHE A 551 2.24 -19.73 -4.25
CA PHE A 551 1.07 -18.86 -4.31
C PHE A 551 1.09 -17.85 -5.45
N GLY A 552 2.22 -17.66 -6.15
CA GLY A 552 2.40 -16.63 -7.16
C GLY A 552 2.19 -15.22 -6.58
N HIS A 553 2.70 -14.99 -5.35
CA HIS A 553 2.76 -13.66 -4.75
C HIS A 553 4.07 -12.98 -5.15
N SER A 554 4.04 -11.67 -5.40
CA SER A 554 5.27 -10.90 -5.62
C SER A 554 6.23 -11.10 -4.46
N ARG A 555 7.47 -11.52 -4.75
CA ARG A 555 8.59 -11.38 -3.82
C ARG A 555 8.69 -9.88 -3.53
N GLY A 556 8.31 -9.46 -2.33
CA GLY A 556 8.24 -8.06 -1.99
C GLY A 556 9.65 -7.46 -1.91
N GLY A 557 9.83 -6.25 -2.45
CA GLY A 557 10.84 -5.32 -1.96
C GLY A 557 12.04 -5.02 -2.85
N ASP A 558 12.41 -5.87 -3.82
CA ASP A 558 13.61 -5.60 -4.63
C ASP A 558 13.37 -5.75 -6.14
N VAL A 559 13.77 -4.71 -6.88
CA VAL A 559 13.76 -4.67 -8.35
C VAL A 559 14.67 -5.77 -8.95
N PHE A 560 15.60 -6.30 -8.15
CA PHE A 560 16.47 -7.44 -8.50
C PHE A 560 15.73 -8.80 -8.58
N ASP A 561 14.60 -8.97 -7.89
CA ASP A 561 13.84 -10.23 -7.88
C ASP A 561 12.94 -10.43 -9.11
N ALA A 562 12.83 -9.41 -9.97
CA ALA A 562 12.05 -9.46 -11.20
C ALA A 562 12.71 -10.29 -12.32
N TYR A 563 13.98 -10.69 -12.14
CA TYR A 563 14.79 -11.43 -13.12
C TYR A 563 15.34 -12.74 -12.53
N GLY A 564 14.45 -13.70 -12.26
CA GLY A 564 14.85 -15.08 -11.98
C GLY A 564 13.85 -16.05 -12.59
N SER A 565 14.33 -17.07 -13.30
CA SER A 565 13.56 -18.29 -13.52
C SER A 565 13.18 -18.82 -12.14
N GLY A 566 11.89 -18.94 -11.81
CA GLY A 566 11.43 -19.38 -10.49
C GLY A 566 12.09 -20.69 -10.00
N ALA A 567 11.88 -21.05 -8.74
CA ALA A 567 12.39 -22.29 -8.16
C ALA A 567 12.01 -23.49 -9.02
N ARG A 568 12.99 -24.36 -9.21
CA ARG A 568 12.82 -25.57 -10.02
C ARG A 568 11.87 -26.55 -9.32
N ALA A 569 11.22 -27.41 -10.10
CA ALA A 569 10.28 -28.41 -9.59
C ALA A 569 10.87 -29.27 -8.47
N GLU A 570 12.15 -29.62 -8.56
CA GLU A 570 12.85 -30.44 -7.57
C GLU A 570 12.89 -29.76 -6.18
N VAL A 571 12.96 -28.42 -6.15
CA VAL A 571 13.01 -27.62 -4.91
C VAL A 571 11.63 -27.45 -4.30
N LEU A 572 10.60 -27.36 -5.14
CA LEU A 572 9.21 -27.18 -4.71
C LEU A 572 8.54 -28.50 -4.31
N ARG A 573 9.05 -29.63 -4.80
CA ARG A 573 8.45 -30.95 -4.54
C ARG A 573 8.40 -31.32 -3.05
N PRO A 574 9.47 -31.19 -2.25
CA PRO A 574 9.42 -31.48 -0.82
C PRO A 574 8.42 -30.61 -0.05
N VAL A 575 8.12 -29.40 -0.55
CA VAL A 575 7.11 -28.52 0.03
C VAL A 575 5.71 -29.05 -0.26
N ILE A 576 5.45 -29.44 -1.51
CA ILE A 576 4.17 -30.02 -1.93
C ILE A 576 3.91 -31.34 -1.20
N ASP A 577 4.89 -32.24 -1.08
CA ASP A 577 4.71 -33.55 -0.41
C ASP A 577 4.35 -33.45 1.09
N ARG A 578 4.60 -32.30 1.72
CA ARG A 578 4.21 -32.06 3.12
C ARG A 578 2.74 -31.61 3.26
N VAL A 579 2.08 -31.28 2.15
CA VAL A 579 0.67 -30.87 2.15
C VAL A 579 -0.21 -32.08 2.40
N THR A 580 -0.64 -32.23 3.64
CA THR A 580 -1.46 -33.35 4.09
C THR A 580 -2.71 -32.85 4.80
N TYR A 581 -3.78 -33.64 4.71
CA TYR A 581 -5.05 -33.37 5.37
C TYR A 581 -5.53 -34.67 6.03
N ASP A 582 -6.07 -34.59 7.24
CA ASP A 582 -6.59 -35.74 7.98
C ASP A 582 -7.99 -36.17 7.46
N ILE A 583 -8.02 -36.55 6.17
CA ILE A 583 -9.18 -37.06 5.44
C ILE A 583 -8.73 -38.26 4.59
N ASP A 584 -9.56 -39.31 4.53
CA ASP A 584 -9.31 -40.44 3.65
C ASP A 584 -9.81 -40.12 2.24
N LEU A 585 -8.91 -40.21 1.26
CA LEU A 585 -9.19 -40.02 -0.17
C LEU A 585 -8.87 -41.29 -0.99
N SER A 586 -8.57 -42.41 -0.33
CA SER A 586 -8.17 -43.65 -1.00
C SER A 586 -9.25 -44.21 -1.92
N HIS A 587 -10.53 -43.98 -1.61
CA HIS A 587 -11.68 -44.32 -2.45
C HIS A 587 -11.73 -43.54 -3.78
N LEU A 588 -10.92 -42.49 -3.94
CA LEU A 588 -10.80 -41.72 -5.19
C LEU A 588 -9.68 -42.23 -6.09
N TYR A 589 -8.79 -43.06 -5.54
CA TYR A 589 -7.65 -43.58 -6.28
C TYR A 589 -8.13 -44.41 -7.45
N ALA A 590 -7.47 -44.22 -8.58
CA ALA A 590 -7.86 -44.87 -9.80
C ALA A 590 -7.02 -46.13 -9.95
N ASP A 591 -7.68 -47.27 -10.12
CA ASP A 591 -7.07 -48.61 -10.22
C ASP A 591 -6.00 -48.73 -11.31
#